data_AF-A0A8H4WKP2-F1
#
_entry.id   AF-A0A8H4WKP2-F1
#
_cell.length_a   1.000
_cell.length_b   1.000
_cell.length_c   1.000
_cell.angle_alpha   90.00
_cell.angle_beta   90.00
_cell.angle_gamma   90.00
#
_symmetry.space_group_name_H-M   'P 1'
#
loop_
_entity.id
_entity.type
_entity.pdbx_description
1 polymer ?
#
loop_
_entity_poly.entity_id
_entity_poly.type
_entity_poly.pdbx_seq_one_letter_code
_entity_poly.pdbx_strand_id
1 'polypeptide(L)'
;MKGLKDSGQQDELADDDDGLPADPRQRRILERNRIAATKCRLRKRGEASALASREKAMEDQNRSLSACFDSLTAELYYLKTELLRHTDCNCVLIQKYIA
;
A
#
# COMPACT_ATOMS: atom_id res chain seq x y z
N MET A 1 4.24 -10.42 23.77
CA MET A 1 3.82 -10.01 22.41
C MET A 1 2.31 -9.87 22.43
N LYS A 2 1.81 -8.63 22.24
CA LYS A 2 0.38 -8.30 22.38
C LYS A 2 -0.40 -8.90 21.21
N GLY A 3 -1.42 -9.69 21.54
CA GLY A 3 -2.29 -10.35 20.58
C GLY A 3 -3.02 -9.36 19.68
N LEU A 4 -2.97 -9.60 18.38
CA LEU A 4 -3.85 -8.94 17.43
C LEU A 4 -5.24 -9.53 17.63
N LYS A 5 -6.07 -8.72 18.30
CA LYS A 5 -7.49 -8.92 18.50
C LYS A 5 -8.12 -8.89 17.09
N ASP A 6 -8.42 -10.07 16.54
CA ASP A 6 -9.27 -10.21 15.35
C ASP A 6 -10.65 -9.70 15.76
N SER A 7 -10.89 -8.41 15.50
CA SER A 7 -12.16 -7.77 15.72
C SER A 7 -13.13 -8.35 14.71
N GLY A 8 -13.72 -9.49 15.06
CA GLY A 8 -14.89 -10.03 14.42
C GLY A 8 -16.00 -9.00 14.46
N GLN A 9 -16.12 -8.23 13.38
CA GLN A 9 -17.34 -7.52 13.06
C GLN A 9 -18.39 -8.59 12.78
N GLN A 10 -19.19 -8.85 13.82
CA GLN A 10 -20.44 -9.57 13.71
C GLN A 10 -21.37 -8.65 12.91
N ASP A 11 -21.41 -8.86 11.60
CA ASP A 11 -22.52 -8.35 10.80
C ASP A 11 -23.76 -9.15 11.24
N GLU A 12 -24.51 -8.58 12.19
CA GLU A 12 -25.84 -9.06 12.59
C GLU A 12 -26.76 -8.98 11.37
N LEU A 13 -27.05 -10.14 10.78
CA LEU A 13 -28.08 -10.27 9.78
C LEU A 13 -29.35 -10.70 10.49
N ALA A 14 -30.37 -9.85 10.39
CA ALA A 14 -31.68 -10.00 10.97
C ALA A 14 -32.25 -11.43 10.80
N ASP A 15 -32.73 -11.96 11.92
CA ASP A 15 -33.49 -13.21 12.01
C ASP A 15 -34.90 -12.94 11.47
N ASP A 16 -35.09 -13.10 10.16
CA ASP A 16 -36.43 -13.32 9.58
C ASP A 16 -36.68 -14.84 9.60
N ASP A 17 -37.24 -15.32 10.72
CA ASP A 17 -37.44 -16.73 11.13
C ASP A 17 -38.52 -17.52 10.35
N ASP A 18 -39.09 -17.02 9.24
CA ASP A 18 -40.32 -17.63 8.68
C ASP A 18 -40.11 -18.80 7.68
N GLY A 19 -38.92 -19.42 7.60
CA GLY A 19 -38.59 -20.35 6.49
C GLY A 19 -37.68 -21.55 6.79
N LEU A 20 -37.40 -21.87 8.06
CA LEU A 20 -36.37 -22.87 8.38
C LEU A 20 -36.83 -24.32 8.05
N PRO A 21 -36.10 -25.08 7.20
CA PRO A 21 -36.54 -26.40 6.75
C PRO A 21 -36.78 -27.35 7.93
N ALA A 22 -37.88 -28.10 7.96
CA ALA A 22 -38.19 -28.98 9.09
C ALA A 22 -37.13 -30.10 9.32
N ASP A 23 -36.38 -30.49 8.29
CA ASP A 23 -35.34 -31.51 8.39
C ASP A 23 -34.07 -30.98 9.11
N PRO A 24 -33.70 -31.54 10.28
CA PRO A 24 -32.52 -31.12 11.03
C PRO A 24 -31.20 -31.33 10.29
N ARG A 25 -31.13 -32.24 9.31
CA ARG A 25 -29.94 -32.38 8.45
C ARG A 25 -29.80 -31.20 7.51
N GLN A 26 -30.88 -30.82 6.83
CA GLN A 26 -30.90 -29.64 5.95
C GLN A 26 -30.52 -28.36 6.71
N ARG A 27 -31.04 -28.16 7.94
CA ARG A 27 -30.66 -27.03 8.81
C ARG A 27 -29.14 -26.97 9.06
N ARG A 28 -28.51 -28.11 9.38
CA ARG A 28 -27.05 -28.18 9.61
C ARG A 28 -26.22 -27.87 8.36
N ILE A 29 -26.70 -28.27 7.18
CA ILE A 29 -26.02 -27.98 5.91
C ILE A 29 -26.08 -26.48 5.60
N LEU A 30 -27.26 -25.86 5.75
CA LEU A 30 -27.43 -24.42 5.54
C LEU A 30 -26.57 -23.61 6.50
N GLU A 31 -26.51 -23.97 7.77
CA GLU A 31 -25.68 -23.25 8.74
C GLU A 31 -24.18 -23.36 8.41
N ARG A 32 -23.72 -24.55 7.99
CA ARG A 32 -22.34 -24.72 7.51
C ARG A 32 -22.07 -23.89 6.24
N ASN A 33 -23.01 -23.84 5.31
CA ASN A 33 -22.88 -23.03 4.10
C ASN A 33 -22.84 -21.53 4.43
N ARG A 34 -23.68 -21.07 5.38
CA ARG A 34 -23.68 -19.70 5.89
C ARG A 34 -22.30 -19.33 6.44
N ILE A 35 -21.74 -20.15 7.33
CA ILE A 35 -20.40 -19.94 7.89
C ILE A 35 -19.33 -19.91 6.79
N ALA A 36 -19.39 -20.85 5.83
CA ALA A 36 -18.45 -20.91 4.72
C ALA A 36 -18.53 -19.67 3.80
N ALA A 37 -19.74 -19.20 3.50
CA ALA A 37 -19.99 -18.00 2.70
C ALA A 37 -19.45 -16.76 3.42
N THR A 38 -19.73 -16.59 4.72
CA THR A 38 -19.19 -15.50 5.53
C THR A 38 -17.66 -15.54 5.54
N LYS A 39 -17.05 -16.71 5.77
CA LYS A 39 -15.59 -16.85 5.75
C LYS A 39 -15.00 -16.50 4.38
N CYS A 40 -15.66 -16.90 3.29
CA CYS A 40 -15.23 -16.56 1.93
C CYS A 40 -15.27 -15.05 1.68
N ARG A 41 -16.36 -14.37 2.08
CA ARG A 41 -16.51 -12.91 1.98
C ARG A 41 -15.47 -12.18 2.81
N LEU A 42 -15.25 -12.61 4.05
CA LEU A 42 -14.24 -12.03 4.94
C LEU A 42 -12.83 -12.16 4.37
N ARG A 43 -12.48 -13.35 3.86
CA ARG A 43 -11.18 -13.57 3.22
C ARG A 43 -11.00 -12.65 2.01
N LYS A 44 -11.99 -12.58 1.11
CA LYS A 44 -11.93 -11.71 -0.08
C LYS A 44 -11.78 -10.23 0.30
N ARG A 45 -12.48 -9.78 1.35
CA ARG A 45 -12.35 -8.41 1.88
C ARG A 45 -10.97 -8.16 2.48
N GLY A 46 -10.43 -9.12 3.23
CA GLY A 46 -9.07 -9.05 3.77
C GLY A 46 -8.01 -8.98 2.68
N GLU A 47 -8.12 -9.81 1.63
CA GLU A 47 -7.23 -9.79 0.47
C GLU A 47 -7.28 -8.44 -0.26
N ALA A 48 -8.48 -7.89 -0.49
CA ALA A 48 -8.64 -6.57 -1.10
C ALA A 48 -8.02 -5.45 -0.25
N SER A 49 -8.24 -5.48 1.07
CA SER A 49 -7.68 -4.50 2.00
C SER A 49 -6.15 -4.57 2.06
N ALA A 50 -5.59 -5.78 2.07
CA ALA A 50 -4.14 -6.00 2.04
C ALA A 50 -3.51 -5.50 0.73
N LEU A 51 -4.17 -5.73 -0.41
CA LEU A 51 -3.73 -5.21 -1.71
C LEU A 51 -3.74 -3.68 -1.74
N ALA A 52 -4.83 -3.04 -1.32
CA ALA A 52 -4.92 -1.58 -1.26
C ALA A 52 -3.87 -0.97 -0.32
N SER A 53 -3.59 -1.63 0.81
CA SER A 53 -2.56 -1.19 1.76
C SER A 53 -1.16 -1.28 1.15
N ARG A 54 -0.89 -2.36 0.39
CA ARG A 54 0.38 -2.53 -0.32
C ARG A 54 0.56 -1.52 -1.46
N GLU A 55 -0.49 -1.28 -2.24
CA GLU A 55 -0.51 -0.26 -3.29
C GLU A 55 -0.13 1.11 -2.72
N LYS A 56 -0.82 1.55 -1.67
CA LYS A 56 -0.53 2.82 -1.00
C LYS A 56 0.92 2.92 -0.51
N ALA A 57 1.43 1.85 0.11
CA ALA A 57 2.83 1.82 0.57
C ALA A 57 3.83 1.94 -0.57
N MET A 58 3.59 1.27 -1.71
CA MET A 58 4.44 1.37 -2.89
C MET A 58 4.38 2.77 -3.53
N GLU A 59 3.20 3.39 -3.57
CA GLU A 59 3.06 4.77 -4.02
C GLU A 59 3.81 5.76 -3.13
N ASP A 60 3.71 5.62 -1.81
CA ASP A 60 4.44 6.45 -0.84
C ASP A 60 5.96 6.32 -1.05
N GLN A 61 6.45 5.10 -1.23
CA GLN A 61 7.86 4.85 -1.55
C GLN A 61 8.27 5.50 -2.87
N ASN A 62 7.45 5.36 -3.92
CA ASN A 62 7.75 5.96 -5.21
C ASN A 62 7.80 7.49 -5.14
N ARG A 63 6.85 8.12 -4.41
CA ARG A 63 6.86 9.57 -4.17
C ARG A 63 8.13 10.02 -3.46
N SER A 64 8.54 9.30 -2.41
CA SER A 64 9.77 9.60 -1.66
C SER A 64 11.02 9.49 -2.54
N LEU A 65 11.14 8.41 -3.31
CA LEU A 65 12.27 8.20 -4.22
C LEU A 65 12.32 9.25 -5.34
N SER A 66 11.16 9.62 -5.90
CA SER A 66 11.06 10.66 -6.92
C SER A 66 11.49 12.02 -6.37
N ALA A 67 11.03 12.38 -5.17
CA ALA A 67 11.45 13.63 -4.52
C ALA A 67 12.96 13.65 -4.23
N CYS A 68 13.53 12.51 -3.82
CA CYS A 68 14.97 12.37 -3.64
C CYS A 68 15.71 12.59 -4.97
N PHE A 69 15.28 11.90 -6.04
CA PHE A 69 15.85 12.06 -7.36
C PHE A 69 15.81 13.51 -7.87
N ASP A 70 14.68 14.21 -7.70
CA ASP A 70 14.53 15.60 -8.09
C ASP A 70 15.49 16.51 -7.28
N SER A 71 15.63 16.27 -5.98
CA SER A 71 16.58 16.99 -5.12
C SER A 71 18.03 16.80 -5.58
N LEU A 72 18.45 15.55 -5.82
CA LEU A 72 19.81 15.28 -6.32
C LEU A 72 20.04 15.92 -7.70
N THR A 73 19.03 15.87 -8.56
CA THR A 73 19.09 16.47 -9.90
C THR A 73 19.26 17.98 -9.81
N ALA A 74 18.51 18.65 -8.92
CA ALA A 74 18.66 20.07 -8.66
C ALA A 74 20.07 20.41 -8.13
N GLU A 75 20.61 19.61 -7.21
CA GLU A 75 21.97 19.79 -6.69
C GLU A 75 23.03 19.62 -7.78
N LEU A 76 22.87 18.62 -8.65
CA LEU A 76 23.75 18.44 -9.81
C LEU A 76 23.72 19.64 -10.75
N TYR A 77 22.53 20.18 -11.04
CA TYR A 77 22.40 21.37 -11.88
C TYR A 77 23.01 22.60 -11.21
N TYR A 78 22.83 22.75 -9.90
CA TYR A 78 23.45 23.82 -9.13
C TYR A 78 24.98 23.76 -9.22
N LEU A 79 25.57 22.58 -8.95
CA LEU A 79 27.01 22.37 -9.03
C LEU A 79 27.56 22.60 -10.44
N LYS A 80 26.86 22.11 -11.48
CA LYS A 80 27.23 22.36 -12.88
C LYS A 80 27.20 23.85 -13.21
N THR A 81 26.19 24.57 -12.74
CA THR A 81 26.06 26.02 -12.96
C THR A 81 27.22 26.75 -12.30
N GLU A 82 27.56 26.40 -11.06
CA GLU A 82 28.67 27.03 -10.36
C GLU A 82 30.01 26.72 -11.04
N LEU A 83 30.21 25.50 -11.51
CA LEU A 83 31.41 25.14 -12.30
C LEU A 83 31.50 25.97 -13.58
N LEU A 84 30.38 26.15 -14.31
CA LEU A 84 30.34 26.97 -15.51
C LEU A 84 30.63 28.44 -15.24
N ARG A 85 30.29 28.99 -14.07
CA ARG A 85 30.68 30.37 -13.71
C ARG A 85 32.19 30.57 -13.59
N HIS A 86 32.94 29.49 -13.39
CA HIS A 86 34.40 29.53 -13.31
C HIS A 86 35.11 29.30 -14.66
N THR A 87 34.40 29.13 -15.78
CA THR A 87 35.03 28.99 -17.11
C THR A 87 35.89 30.20 -17.47
N ASP A 88 35.48 31.39 -17.03
CA ASP A 88 36.16 32.66 -17.30
C ASP A 88 37.14 33.05 -16.17
N CYS A 89 37.32 32.17 -15.18
CA CYS A 89 38.29 32.36 -14.12
C CYS A 89 39.68 31.96 -14.61
N ASN A 90 40.70 32.82 -14.39
CA ASN A 90 42.11 32.49 -14.65
C ASN A 90 42.70 31.43 -13.69
N CYS A 91 41.86 30.64 -13.03
CA CYS A 91 42.29 29.56 -12.17
C CYS A 91 42.66 28.34 -13.03
N VAL A 92 43.98 28.13 -13.17
CA VAL A 92 44.57 27.03 -13.96
C VAL A 92 44.02 25.66 -13.58
N LEU A 93 43.75 25.43 -12.29
CA LEU A 93 43.21 24.16 -11.79
C LEU A 93 41.78 23.90 -12.27
N ILE A 94 40.93 24.93 -12.29
CA ILE A 94 39.54 24.82 -12.73
C ILE A 94 39.49 24.69 -14.26
N GLN A 95 40.29 25.46 -14.98
CA GLN A 95 40.41 25.34 -16.45
C GLN A 95 40.86 23.93 -16.86
N LYS A 96 41.80 23.32 -16.13
CA LYS A 96 42.27 21.96 -16.42
C LYS A 96 41.23 20.88 -16.11
N TYR A 97 40.26 21.16 -15.24
CA TYR A 97 39.16 20.25 -14.91
C TYR A 97 37.95 20.41 -15.83
N ILE A 98 37.73 21.62 -16.36
CA ILE A 98 36.65 21.92 -17.32
C ILE A 98 37.02 21.60 -18.77
N ALA A 99 38.29 21.72 -19.15
CA ALA A 99 38.80 21.55 -20.53
C ALA A 99 38.65 20.11 -21.06
#